data_AF-A0A1Y1VBY0-F1
#
_entry.id   AF-A0A1Y1VBY0-F1
#
_cell.length_a   1.000
_cell.length_b   1.000
_cell.length_c   1.000
_cell.angle_alpha   90.00
_cell.angle_beta   90.00
_cell.angle_gamma   90.00
#
_symmetry.space_group_name_H-M   'P 1'
#
loop_
_entity.id
_entity.type
_entity.pdbx_description
1 polymer ?
#
loop_
_entity_poly.entity_id
_entity_poly.type
_entity_poly.pdbx_seq_one_letter_code
_entity_poly.pdbx_strand_id
1 'polypeptide(L)'
;MGTWNSENAGGSISNYTFYKNPQFKLNIYPTLGENGFLKAIAKTKNNLPVNIRLVGGGNRVSTVSKSDITSGAYRHGHCSFEILSIEPGDYTIIISTFHKNEEGEFSLTIGCSIPFSLTAIPPEGDGMLETVIDGQWIQGVTAMGCVHYNNYFKNPTYKITVNEPTYILIRLQIQTMKPPGMHVAIFKLKEDDTPDAEIASSGAYSNLIQGVLTNKILLMPESEYIIIFSTWEPSPGPFTAFIYTSNMIEIQEICHN
;
A
#
# COMPACT_ATOMS: atom_id res chain seq x y z
N MET A 1 1.74 -22.23 8.17
CA MET A 1 2.63 -22.21 6.98
C MET A 1 2.15 -21.10 6.07
N GLY A 2 3.05 -20.47 5.33
CA GLY A 2 2.73 -19.45 4.34
C GLY A 2 3.71 -19.51 3.17
N THR A 3 3.47 -18.71 2.14
CA THR A 3 4.28 -18.69 0.92
C THR A 3 4.51 -17.26 0.43
N TRP A 4 5.71 -17.05 -0.12
CA TRP A 4 5.96 -16.00 -1.10
C TRP A 4 5.76 -16.58 -2.50
N ASN A 5 4.94 -15.92 -3.31
CA ASN A 5 4.67 -16.25 -4.71
C ASN A 5 4.87 -15.00 -5.58
N SER A 6 4.60 -15.11 -6.88
CA SER A 6 4.72 -14.02 -7.85
C SER A 6 3.96 -12.74 -7.50
N GLU A 7 2.91 -12.83 -6.67
CA GLU A 7 2.06 -11.69 -6.29
C GLU A 7 2.51 -11.00 -5.00
N ASN A 8 3.06 -11.75 -4.05
CA ASN A 8 3.32 -11.25 -2.69
C ASN A 8 4.82 -11.28 -2.29
N ALA A 9 5.74 -11.69 -3.18
CA ALA A 9 7.19 -11.63 -2.98
C ALA A 9 7.71 -10.18 -3.05
N GLY A 10 7.34 -9.36 -2.07
CA GLY A 10 7.57 -7.90 -2.07
C GLY A 10 9.00 -7.45 -1.76
N GLY A 11 9.85 -8.34 -1.25
CA GLY A 11 11.22 -8.02 -0.84
C GLY A 11 11.28 -7.09 0.36
N SER A 12 12.44 -6.49 0.63
CA SER A 12 12.66 -5.60 1.77
C SER A 12 12.11 -4.18 1.58
N ILE A 13 12.12 -3.36 2.65
CA ILE A 13 11.59 -1.97 2.68
C ILE A 13 12.19 -1.05 1.60
N SER A 14 13.35 -1.38 1.03
CA SER A 14 13.92 -0.65 -0.10
C SER A 14 13.22 -0.92 -1.44
N ASN A 15 12.28 -1.87 -1.49
CA ASN A 15 11.51 -2.21 -2.67
C ASN A 15 10.13 -1.59 -2.63
N TYR A 16 9.68 -1.04 -3.75
CA TYR A 16 8.35 -0.45 -3.89
C TYR A 16 7.22 -1.48 -3.74
N THR A 17 7.51 -2.78 -3.87
CA THR A 17 6.57 -3.89 -3.65
C THR A 17 6.53 -4.39 -2.21
N PHE A 18 7.25 -3.79 -1.25
CA PHE A 18 7.30 -4.26 0.14
C PHE A 18 5.91 -4.46 0.77
N TYR A 19 4.96 -3.57 0.46
CA TYR A 19 3.58 -3.63 0.97
C TYR A 19 2.84 -4.92 0.56
N LYS A 20 3.28 -5.60 -0.51
CA LYS A 20 2.69 -6.85 -1.00
C LYS A 20 3.03 -8.07 -0.14
N ASN A 21 4.12 -8.00 0.65
CA ASN A 21 4.55 -9.10 1.52
C ASN A 21 3.40 -9.64 2.39
N PRO A 22 3.42 -10.94 2.76
CA PRO A 22 2.45 -11.50 3.67
C PRO A 22 2.41 -10.75 5.00
N GLN A 23 1.20 -10.40 5.45
CA GLN A 23 0.96 -9.71 6.71
C GLN A 23 -0.06 -10.48 7.53
N PHE A 24 0.09 -10.43 8.85
CA PHE A 24 -0.78 -11.14 9.79
C PHE A 24 -1.18 -10.20 10.92
N LYS A 25 -2.47 -10.18 11.25
CA LYS A 25 -2.98 -9.50 12.43
C LYS A 25 -2.73 -10.42 13.62
N LEU A 26 -1.88 -9.94 14.54
CA LEU A 26 -1.69 -10.49 15.87
C LEU A 26 -2.56 -9.68 16.84
N ASN A 27 -3.60 -10.31 17.37
CA ASN A 27 -4.44 -9.72 18.42
C ASN A 27 -4.11 -10.38 19.75
N ILE A 28 -3.50 -9.62 20.67
CA ILE A 28 -3.15 -10.07 22.02
C ILE A 28 -4.29 -9.63 22.96
N TYR A 29 -4.97 -10.59 23.57
CA TYR A 29 -6.15 -10.31 24.38
C TYR A 29 -5.76 -9.68 25.72
N PRO A 30 -6.52 -8.69 26.23
CA PRO A 30 -6.29 -8.15 27.56
C PRO A 30 -6.40 -9.23 28.62
N THR A 31 -5.37 -9.31 29.48
CA THR A 31 -5.41 -10.04 30.75
C THR A 31 -5.21 -8.99 31.86
N LEU A 32 -5.84 -9.16 33.02
CA LEU A 32 -5.93 -8.12 34.07
C LEU A 32 -4.57 -7.49 34.42
N GLY A 33 -4.28 -6.32 33.83
CA GLY A 33 -3.12 -5.49 34.15
C GLY A 33 -1.74 -6.08 33.80
N GLU A 34 -1.68 -7.11 32.95
CA GLU A 34 -0.43 -7.82 32.66
C GLU A 34 0.04 -7.59 31.23
N ASN A 35 1.32 -7.23 31.10
CA ASN A 35 2.05 -7.28 29.84
C ASN A 35 2.57 -8.70 29.59
N GLY A 36 2.62 -9.10 28.34
CA GLY A 36 3.07 -10.42 27.93
C GLY A 36 4.55 -10.47 27.56
N PHE A 37 5.07 -11.69 27.48
CA PHE A 37 6.27 -12.02 26.73
C PHE A 37 5.86 -12.47 25.32
N LEU A 38 6.44 -11.88 24.26
CA LEU A 38 6.20 -12.28 22.87
C LEU A 38 7.49 -12.80 22.24
N LYS A 39 7.40 -13.92 21.52
CA LYS A 39 8.44 -14.45 20.65
C LYS A 39 7.85 -14.74 19.27
N ALA A 40 8.52 -14.25 18.23
CA ALA A 40 8.20 -14.58 16.85
C ALA A 40 9.38 -15.27 16.19
N ILE A 41 9.14 -16.37 15.47
CA ILE A 41 10.15 -17.13 14.76
C ILE A 41 9.67 -17.38 13.33
N ALA A 42 10.52 -17.06 12.36
CA ALA A 42 10.32 -17.39 10.96
C ALA A 42 11.38 -18.39 10.51
N LYS A 43 10.98 -19.38 9.72
CA LYS A 43 11.87 -20.31 9.03
C LYS A 43 11.46 -20.41 7.57
N THR A 44 12.41 -20.45 6.65
CA THR A 44 12.17 -20.55 5.21
C THR A 44 12.66 -21.88 4.66
N LYS A 45 12.01 -22.36 3.60
CA LYS A 45 12.61 -23.38 2.74
C LYS A 45 13.65 -22.71 1.83
N ASN A 46 14.60 -23.49 1.32
CA ASN A 46 15.65 -23.03 0.39
C ASN A 46 16.58 -21.92 0.90
N ASN A 47 16.69 -21.75 2.23
CA ASN A 47 17.65 -20.83 2.85
C ASN A 47 17.48 -19.35 2.43
N LEU A 48 16.25 -18.94 2.07
CA LEU A 48 15.95 -17.54 1.70
C LEU A 48 16.27 -16.58 2.87
N PRO A 49 16.83 -15.39 2.59
CA PRO A 49 17.07 -14.37 3.61
C PRO A 49 15.74 -13.78 4.08
N VAL A 50 15.41 -13.94 5.36
CA VAL A 50 14.10 -13.57 5.93
C VAL A 50 14.21 -12.53 7.04
N ASN A 51 13.17 -11.70 7.17
CA ASN A 51 12.95 -10.77 8.27
C ASN A 51 11.50 -10.83 8.76
N ILE A 52 11.32 -10.65 10.07
CA ILE A 52 10.00 -10.41 10.68
C ILE A 52 10.01 -8.99 11.22
N ARG A 53 8.90 -8.27 10.99
CA ARG A 53 8.64 -6.94 11.53
C ARG A 53 7.30 -6.92 12.26
N LEU A 54 7.23 -6.16 13.35
CA LEU A 54 6.02 -5.95 14.15
C LEU A 54 5.67 -4.46 14.16
N VAL A 55 4.43 -4.13 13.82
CA VAL A 55 3.88 -2.75 13.77
C VAL A 55 2.59 -2.71 14.60
N GLY A 56 2.31 -1.62 15.30
CA GLY A 56 1.03 -1.45 16.02
C GLY A 56 -0.17 -1.24 15.08
N GLY A 57 -1.37 -1.65 15.51
CA GLY A 57 -2.66 -1.34 14.88
C GLY A 57 -3.42 -2.56 14.32
N GLY A 58 -2.73 -3.59 13.82
CA GLY A 58 -3.36 -4.82 13.31
C GLY A 58 -4.07 -4.68 11.95
N ASN A 59 -3.82 -3.61 11.21
CA ASN A 59 -4.33 -3.37 9.86
C ASN A 59 -3.25 -3.64 8.80
N ARG A 60 -3.64 -3.72 7.52
CA ARG A 60 -2.69 -3.80 6.40
C ARG A 60 -1.78 -2.56 6.43
N VAL A 61 -0.48 -2.78 6.40
CA VAL A 61 0.53 -1.73 6.43
C VAL A 61 1.13 -1.56 5.04
N SER A 62 1.03 -0.35 4.49
CA SER A 62 1.70 0.00 3.23
C SER A 62 3.16 0.40 3.44
N THR A 63 3.41 1.15 4.52
CA THR A 63 4.72 1.76 4.82
C THR A 63 5.07 1.58 6.27
N VAL A 64 6.36 1.38 6.53
CA VAL A 64 6.90 1.01 7.83
C VAL A 64 8.03 1.97 8.23
N SER A 65 8.30 2.11 9.52
CA SER A 65 9.37 2.97 10.04
C SER A 65 10.63 2.16 10.32
N LYS A 66 11.81 2.80 10.26
CA LYS A 66 13.04 2.16 10.74
C LYS A 66 13.01 1.87 12.25
N SER A 67 12.14 2.53 13.00
CA SER A 67 11.96 2.34 14.44
C SER A 67 11.06 1.17 14.82
N ASP A 68 10.36 0.54 13.87
CA ASP A 68 9.53 -0.61 14.22
C ASP A 68 10.39 -1.78 14.72
N ILE A 69 9.77 -2.65 15.50
CA ILE A 69 10.44 -3.84 16.02
C ILE A 69 10.67 -4.82 14.88
N THR A 70 11.90 -5.35 14.79
CA THR A 70 12.27 -6.34 13.77
C THR A 70 13.12 -7.46 14.35
N SER A 71 13.27 -8.54 13.60
CA SER A 71 14.26 -9.59 13.86
C SER A 71 15.72 -9.18 13.61
N GLY A 72 16.01 -7.88 13.43
CA GLY A 72 17.33 -7.36 13.07
C GLY A 72 17.62 -7.41 11.57
N ALA A 73 18.88 -7.66 11.20
CA ALA A 73 19.27 -7.86 9.80
C ALA A 73 18.58 -9.10 9.19
N TYR A 74 18.43 -9.12 7.87
CA TYR A 74 17.94 -10.31 7.16
C TYR A 74 18.90 -11.48 7.40
N ARG A 75 18.33 -12.66 7.69
CA ARG A 75 19.10 -13.88 7.97
C ARG A 75 18.63 -15.03 7.11
N HIS A 76 19.57 -15.80 6.60
CA HIS A 76 19.29 -16.95 5.75
C HIS A 76 18.63 -18.09 6.55
N GLY A 77 17.53 -18.62 6.02
CA GLY A 77 16.86 -19.82 6.54
C GLY A 77 15.99 -19.60 7.77
N HIS A 78 16.36 -18.70 8.68
CA HIS A 78 15.54 -18.38 9.87
C HIS A 78 15.88 -17.03 10.51
N CYS A 79 14.91 -16.46 11.21
CA CYS A 79 15.11 -15.31 12.09
C CYS A 79 14.08 -15.32 13.25
N SER A 80 14.34 -14.52 14.28
CA SER A 80 13.43 -14.37 15.42
C SER A 80 13.64 -13.05 16.15
N PHE A 81 12.63 -12.61 16.90
CA PHE A 81 12.77 -11.58 17.92
C PHE A 81 11.99 -11.97 19.18
N GLU A 82 12.31 -11.30 20.29
CA GLU A 82 11.63 -11.45 21.57
C GLU A 82 11.31 -10.05 22.14
N ILE A 83 10.14 -9.90 22.75
CA ILE A 83 9.70 -8.70 23.47
C ILE A 83 9.34 -9.14 24.88
N LEU A 84 10.05 -8.60 25.88
CA LEU A 84 9.91 -9.01 27.28
C LEU A 84 8.64 -8.49 27.95
N SER A 85 8.11 -7.38 27.45
CA SER A 85 6.92 -6.71 27.97
C SER A 85 6.17 -6.09 26.81
N ILE A 86 5.23 -6.85 26.23
CA ILE A 86 4.30 -6.40 25.20
C ILE A 86 2.94 -6.12 25.83
N GLU A 87 2.35 -4.99 25.50
CA GLU A 87 1.00 -4.66 25.95
C GLU A 87 -0.05 -5.46 25.16
N PRO A 88 -1.20 -5.80 25.75
CA PRO A 88 -2.34 -6.28 25.00
C PRO A 88 -2.77 -5.27 23.92
N GLY A 89 -3.18 -5.77 22.76
CA GLY A 89 -3.55 -4.91 21.63
C GLY A 89 -3.45 -5.59 20.28
N ASP A 90 -3.71 -4.79 19.25
CA ASP A 90 -3.64 -5.19 17.85
C ASP A 90 -2.28 -4.82 17.25
N TYR A 91 -1.66 -5.80 16.60
CA TYR A 91 -0.38 -5.66 15.91
C TYR A 91 -0.42 -6.30 14.53
N THR A 92 0.40 -5.81 13.62
CA THR A 92 0.64 -6.37 12.30
C THR A 92 2.04 -6.95 12.25
N ILE A 93 2.11 -8.25 11.95
CA ILE A 93 3.35 -8.95 11.65
C ILE A 93 3.54 -8.96 10.14
N ILE A 94 4.70 -8.50 9.67
CA ILE A 94 5.09 -8.57 8.26
C ILE A 94 6.27 -9.52 8.16
N ILE A 95 6.19 -10.48 7.23
CA ILE A 95 7.28 -11.39 6.92
C ILE A 95 7.75 -11.15 5.49
N SER A 96 9.03 -10.95 5.30
CA SER A 96 9.60 -10.52 4.01
C SER A 96 10.92 -11.19 3.72
N THR A 97 11.20 -11.36 2.42
CA THR A 97 12.51 -11.72 1.89
C THR A 97 13.36 -10.46 1.67
N PHE A 98 14.68 -10.62 1.49
CA PHE A 98 15.54 -9.46 1.26
C PHE A 98 15.33 -8.88 -0.15
N HIS A 99 15.34 -9.74 -1.17
CA HIS A 99 15.10 -9.36 -2.55
C HIS A 99 13.64 -9.56 -2.92
N LYS A 100 13.09 -8.65 -3.73
CA LYS A 100 11.77 -8.86 -4.33
C LYS A 100 11.81 -10.04 -5.31
N ASN A 101 10.65 -10.65 -5.56
CA ASN A 101 10.47 -11.79 -6.45
C ASN A 101 11.16 -13.10 -5.99
N GLU A 102 11.61 -13.16 -4.74
CA GLU A 102 12.06 -14.42 -4.12
C GLU A 102 10.84 -15.23 -3.65
N GLU A 103 10.45 -16.21 -4.44
CA GLU A 103 9.35 -17.13 -4.12
C GLU A 103 9.84 -18.30 -3.24
N GLY A 104 8.97 -18.77 -2.35
CA GLY A 104 9.28 -19.88 -1.48
C GLY A 104 8.32 -20.02 -0.31
N GLU A 105 8.48 -21.10 0.45
CA GLU A 105 7.62 -21.36 1.61
C GLU A 105 8.28 -20.92 2.92
N PHE A 106 7.45 -20.57 3.90
CA PHE A 106 7.88 -20.27 5.25
C PHE A 106 6.93 -20.81 6.32
N SER A 107 7.47 -20.97 7.53
CA SER A 107 6.70 -21.13 8.76
C SER A 107 6.89 -19.89 9.63
N LEU A 108 5.78 -19.30 10.08
CA LEU A 108 5.76 -18.28 11.14
C LEU A 108 5.18 -18.92 12.40
N THR A 109 5.96 -18.90 13.50
CA THR A 109 5.54 -19.37 14.82
C THR A 109 5.53 -18.20 15.77
N ILE A 110 4.39 -17.97 16.41
CA ILE A 110 4.20 -16.96 17.46
C ILE A 110 4.01 -17.69 18.78
N GLY A 111 4.78 -17.30 19.79
CA GLY A 111 4.55 -17.67 21.19
C GLY A 111 4.30 -16.40 21.99
N CYS A 112 3.21 -16.38 22.74
CA CYS A 112 2.92 -15.30 23.69
C CYS A 112 2.53 -15.91 25.04
N SER A 113 2.94 -15.28 26.14
CA SER A 113 2.51 -15.69 27.49
C SER A 113 1.05 -15.32 27.79
N ILE A 114 0.44 -14.48 26.96
CA ILE A 114 -0.94 -14.04 27.03
C ILE A 114 -1.72 -14.67 25.86
N PRO A 115 -3.01 -15.05 26.04
CA PRO A 115 -3.84 -15.52 24.95
C PRO A 115 -3.85 -14.57 23.75
N PHE A 116 -3.74 -15.12 22.55
CA PHE A 116 -3.70 -14.34 21.31
C PHE A 116 -4.37 -15.07 20.16
N SER A 117 -4.68 -14.34 19.11
CA SER A 117 -5.02 -14.90 17.80
C SER A 117 -4.11 -14.34 16.71
N LEU A 118 -3.91 -15.14 15.66
CA LEU A 118 -3.13 -14.77 14.49
C LEU A 118 -3.97 -15.06 13.24
N THR A 119 -4.21 -14.03 12.43
CA THR A 119 -5.01 -14.15 11.20
C THR A 119 -4.27 -13.48 10.04
N ALA A 120 -4.37 -14.03 8.83
CA ALA A 120 -3.80 -13.39 7.65
C ALA A 120 -4.56 -12.10 7.34
N ILE A 121 -3.84 -11.03 7.02
CA ILE A 121 -4.42 -9.79 6.52
C ILE A 121 -4.50 -9.90 4.99
N PRO A 122 -5.69 -9.76 4.39
CA PRO A 122 -5.85 -9.83 2.94
C PRO A 122 -4.90 -8.90 2.17
N PRO A 123 -4.51 -9.24 0.93
CA PRO A 123 -3.79 -8.32 0.07
C PRO A 123 -4.58 -7.04 -0.18
N GLU A 124 -3.86 -6.00 -0.60
CA GLU A 124 -4.51 -4.80 -1.14
C GLU A 124 -5.35 -5.19 -2.37
N GLY A 125 -6.58 -4.69 -2.44
CA GLY A 125 -7.49 -5.04 -3.52
C GLY A 125 -8.02 -6.48 -3.48
N ASP A 126 -7.93 -7.18 -2.34
CA ASP A 126 -8.48 -8.54 -2.21
C ASP A 126 -9.97 -8.58 -2.61
N GLY A 127 -10.30 -9.49 -3.52
CA GLY A 127 -11.65 -9.62 -4.08
C GLY A 127 -12.08 -8.48 -5.00
N MET A 128 -11.16 -7.60 -5.43
CA MET A 128 -11.42 -6.48 -6.35
C MET A 128 -10.74 -6.72 -7.70
N LEU A 129 -11.28 -6.10 -8.75
CA LEU A 129 -10.71 -6.08 -10.09
C LEU A 129 -9.55 -5.07 -10.13
N GLU A 130 -8.41 -5.46 -10.68
CA GLU A 130 -7.24 -4.60 -10.84
C GLU A 130 -7.14 -4.07 -12.28
N THR A 131 -7.06 -2.75 -12.41
CA THR A 131 -6.69 -2.05 -13.64
C THR A 131 -5.35 -1.36 -13.42
N VAL A 132 -4.38 -1.59 -14.31
CA VAL A 132 -3.05 -0.98 -14.25
C VAL A 132 -2.93 0.10 -15.31
N ILE A 133 -2.46 1.28 -14.89
CA ILE A 133 -2.12 2.39 -15.78
C ILE A 133 -0.62 2.66 -15.66
N ASP A 134 0.09 2.52 -16.78
CA ASP A 134 1.45 3.03 -16.92
C ASP A 134 1.39 4.39 -17.63
N GLY A 135 1.64 5.45 -16.88
CA GLY A 135 1.54 6.83 -17.35
C GLY A 135 2.82 7.62 -17.16
N GLN A 136 2.79 8.90 -17.53
CA GLN A 136 3.92 9.80 -17.35
C GLN A 136 3.50 11.26 -17.13
N TRP A 137 4.27 11.97 -16.31
CA TRP A 137 4.28 13.43 -16.28
C TRP A 137 5.27 13.94 -17.34
N ILE A 138 4.79 14.76 -18.28
CA ILE A 138 5.57 15.32 -19.38
C ILE A 138 5.88 16.78 -19.07
N GLN A 139 7.15 17.16 -19.13
CA GLN A 139 7.60 18.52 -18.83
C GLN A 139 6.87 19.56 -19.71
N GLY A 140 6.26 20.56 -19.07
CA GLY A 140 5.54 21.64 -19.76
C GLY A 140 4.15 21.27 -20.31
N VAL A 141 3.74 19.99 -20.22
CA VAL A 141 2.44 19.52 -20.71
C VAL A 141 1.59 18.99 -19.56
N THR A 142 2.08 17.97 -18.86
CA THR A 142 1.34 17.31 -17.75
C THR A 142 2.11 17.27 -16.44
N ALA A 143 3.40 17.60 -16.41
CA ALA A 143 4.14 17.79 -15.16
C ALA A 143 3.82 19.17 -14.57
N MET A 144 2.69 19.31 -13.87
CA MET A 144 2.19 20.62 -13.41
C MET A 144 2.30 20.83 -11.90
N GLY A 145 2.69 19.80 -11.14
CA GLY A 145 2.89 19.92 -9.70
C GLY A 145 1.57 19.97 -8.92
N CYS A 146 1.65 20.36 -7.65
CA CYS A 146 0.48 20.46 -6.77
C CYS A 146 -0.34 21.74 -7.01
N VAL A 147 -1.43 21.92 -6.24
CA VAL A 147 -2.35 23.06 -6.35
C VAL A 147 -1.72 24.44 -6.14
N HIS A 148 -0.50 24.52 -5.58
CA HIS A 148 0.26 25.77 -5.48
C HIS A 148 0.86 26.22 -6.82
N TYR A 149 0.91 25.33 -7.81
CA TYR A 149 1.33 25.60 -9.16
C TYR A 149 0.11 25.80 -10.06
N ASN A 150 0.26 26.63 -11.09
CA ASN A 150 -0.79 26.82 -12.09
C ASN A 150 -1.04 25.51 -12.85
N ASN A 151 -2.28 25.31 -13.32
CA ASN A 151 -2.67 24.18 -14.18
C ASN A 151 -2.63 22.79 -13.50
N TYR A 152 -2.92 22.71 -12.19
CA TYR A 152 -3.05 21.41 -11.48
C TYR A 152 -3.89 20.38 -12.24
N PHE A 153 -5.01 20.80 -12.83
CA PHE A 153 -5.92 19.92 -13.59
C PHE A 153 -5.38 19.45 -14.95
N LYS A 154 -4.23 19.98 -15.40
CA LYS A 154 -3.49 19.48 -16.57
C LYS A 154 -2.51 18.36 -16.24
N ASN A 155 -2.36 17.99 -14.97
CA ASN A 155 -1.68 16.74 -14.62
C ASN A 155 -2.40 15.54 -15.30
N PRO A 156 -1.76 14.36 -15.42
CA PRO A 156 -2.39 13.17 -15.98
C PRO A 156 -3.74 12.90 -15.32
N THR A 157 -4.80 12.98 -16.13
CA THR A 157 -6.20 12.95 -15.68
C THR A 157 -6.94 11.84 -16.39
N TYR A 158 -7.71 11.05 -15.66
CA TYR A 158 -8.50 9.95 -16.19
C TYR A 158 -9.95 10.09 -15.75
N LYS A 159 -10.89 10.13 -16.69
CA LYS A 159 -12.32 10.08 -16.42
C LYS A 159 -12.73 8.66 -16.06
N ILE A 160 -13.49 8.49 -14.99
CA ILE A 160 -14.11 7.22 -14.58
C ILE A 160 -15.62 7.36 -14.63
N THR A 161 -16.24 6.35 -15.24
CA THR A 161 -17.69 6.12 -15.20
C THR A 161 -17.96 4.75 -14.58
N VAL A 162 -18.94 4.70 -13.66
CA VAL A 162 -19.38 3.48 -12.99
C VAL A 162 -20.85 3.23 -13.32
N ASN A 163 -21.24 1.98 -13.55
CA ASN A 163 -22.62 1.61 -13.89
C ASN A 163 -23.45 1.13 -12.69
N GLU A 164 -22.79 0.92 -11.55
CA GLU A 164 -23.40 0.50 -10.29
C GLU A 164 -22.53 1.00 -9.11
N PRO A 165 -23.06 1.03 -7.87
CA PRO A 165 -22.29 1.43 -6.70
C PRO A 165 -20.99 0.64 -6.58
N THR A 166 -19.84 1.32 -6.72
CA THR A 166 -18.54 0.68 -6.89
C THR A 166 -17.53 1.20 -5.89
N TYR A 167 -16.99 0.32 -5.05
CA TYR A 167 -15.87 0.67 -4.20
C TYR A 167 -14.61 0.79 -5.03
N ILE A 168 -13.83 1.85 -4.80
CA ILE A 168 -12.56 2.10 -5.46
C ILE A 168 -11.44 2.34 -4.44
N LEU A 169 -10.24 1.88 -4.78
CA LEU A 169 -8.99 2.11 -4.07
C LEU A 169 -7.87 2.30 -5.10
N ILE A 170 -7.03 3.33 -4.98
CA ILE A 170 -6.00 3.62 -5.97
C ILE A 170 -4.63 3.72 -5.31
N ARG A 171 -3.66 2.94 -5.80
CA ARG A 171 -2.25 3.08 -5.47
C ARG A 171 -1.50 3.75 -6.60
N LEU A 172 -0.75 4.81 -6.30
CA LEU A 172 0.19 5.44 -7.23
C LEU A 172 1.62 5.11 -6.80
N GLN A 173 2.46 4.65 -7.73
CA GLN A 173 3.87 4.35 -7.49
C GLN A 173 4.78 4.98 -8.54
N ILE A 174 5.96 5.41 -8.09
CA ILE A 174 7.07 5.82 -8.97
C ILE A 174 8.23 4.88 -8.62
N GLN A 175 8.64 4.03 -9.56
CA GLN A 175 9.58 2.92 -9.32
C GLN A 175 11.04 3.40 -9.25
N THR A 176 11.35 4.23 -8.26
CA THR A 176 12.69 4.78 -7.99
C THR A 176 12.98 4.81 -6.49
N MET A 177 14.26 4.85 -6.13
CA MET A 177 14.72 4.88 -4.73
C MET A 177 14.49 6.24 -4.04
N LYS A 178 14.27 7.31 -4.82
CA LYS A 178 14.04 8.67 -4.33
C LYS A 178 12.88 9.29 -5.11
N PRO A 179 11.65 8.81 -4.91
CA PRO A 179 10.53 9.34 -5.66
C PRO A 179 10.27 10.81 -5.25
N PRO A 180 9.76 11.66 -6.16
CA PRO A 180 9.23 12.96 -5.75
C PRO A 180 8.05 12.76 -4.80
N GLY A 181 7.67 13.83 -4.09
CA GLY A 181 6.39 13.82 -3.37
C GLY A 181 5.27 13.58 -4.38
N MET A 182 4.52 12.48 -4.23
CA MET A 182 3.44 12.09 -5.14
C MET A 182 2.10 12.11 -4.43
N HIS A 183 1.03 12.22 -5.22
CA HIS A 183 -0.33 12.31 -4.74
C HIS A 183 -1.30 11.81 -5.82
N VAL A 184 -2.40 11.22 -5.36
CA VAL A 184 -3.54 10.90 -6.21
C VAL A 184 -4.80 11.45 -5.55
N ALA A 185 -5.67 12.07 -6.35
CA ALA A 185 -6.97 12.56 -5.92
C ALA A 185 -8.06 12.14 -6.89
N ILE A 186 -9.26 11.94 -6.36
CA ILE A 186 -10.49 11.67 -7.10
C ILE A 186 -11.42 12.88 -6.89
N PHE A 187 -11.85 13.48 -7.98
CA PHE A 187 -12.84 14.55 -7.99
C PHE A 187 -14.15 14.06 -8.59
N LYS A 188 -15.27 14.53 -8.05
CA LYS A 188 -16.55 14.45 -8.75
C LYS A 188 -16.61 15.55 -9.81
N LEU A 189 -17.20 15.25 -10.96
CA LEU A 189 -17.48 16.22 -12.01
C LEU A 189 -18.87 16.84 -11.86
N LYS A 190 -19.02 18.07 -12.33
CA LYS A 190 -20.31 18.73 -12.56
C LYS A 190 -20.90 18.32 -13.90
N GLU A 191 -22.14 18.73 -14.16
CA GLU A 191 -22.83 18.50 -15.45
C GLU A 191 -22.11 19.12 -16.65
N ASP A 192 -21.26 20.14 -16.42
CA ASP A 192 -20.46 20.81 -17.46
C ASP A 192 -19.04 20.22 -17.60
N ASP A 193 -18.80 19.00 -17.08
CA ASP A 193 -17.51 18.30 -17.05
C ASP A 193 -16.39 19.03 -16.28
N THR A 194 -16.71 20.09 -15.53
CA THR A 194 -15.71 20.75 -14.68
C THR A 194 -15.54 20.05 -13.33
N PRO A 195 -14.34 20.04 -12.73
CA PRO A 195 -14.12 19.49 -11.40
C PRO A 195 -14.95 20.22 -10.33
N ASP A 196 -15.61 19.44 -9.47
CA ASP A 196 -16.36 19.93 -8.31
C ASP A 196 -15.56 19.75 -7.02
N ALA A 197 -15.91 18.74 -6.22
CA ALA A 197 -15.27 18.44 -4.95
C ALA A 197 -14.25 17.29 -5.08
N GLU A 198 -13.14 17.40 -4.36
CA GLU A 198 -12.27 16.26 -4.05
C GLU A 198 -13.03 15.33 -3.09
N ILE A 199 -13.28 14.10 -3.52
CA ILE A 199 -14.04 13.11 -2.74
C ILE A 199 -13.14 12.06 -2.08
N ALA A 200 -11.90 11.92 -2.57
CA ALA A 200 -10.87 11.09 -1.98
C ALA A 200 -9.49 11.53 -2.45
N SER A 201 -8.50 11.28 -1.61
CA SER A 201 -7.10 11.40 -1.98
C SER A 201 -6.23 10.44 -1.18
N SER A 202 -4.94 10.41 -1.52
CA SER A 202 -3.93 9.70 -0.75
C SER A 202 -3.43 10.47 0.49
N GLY A 203 -4.08 11.57 0.86
CA GLY A 203 -3.68 12.43 1.97
C GLY A 203 -2.57 13.41 1.58
N ALA A 204 -1.62 13.68 2.48
CA ALA A 204 -0.52 14.58 2.17
C ALA A 204 0.39 14.02 1.06
N TYR A 205 0.98 14.90 0.25
CA TYR A 205 2.02 14.52 -0.71
C TYR A 205 3.16 13.79 0.01
N SER A 206 3.59 12.67 -0.55
CA SER A 206 4.58 11.83 0.11
C SER A 206 5.57 11.20 -0.86
N ASN A 207 6.82 11.03 -0.42
CA ASN A 207 7.92 10.47 -1.21
C ASN A 207 8.25 9.02 -0.78
N LEU A 208 7.22 8.26 -0.43
CA LEU A 208 7.38 6.88 0.03
C LEU A 208 7.75 5.97 -1.14
N ILE A 209 8.73 5.08 -0.94
CA ILE A 209 9.18 4.11 -1.95
C ILE A 209 8.04 3.20 -2.40
N GLN A 210 7.15 2.80 -1.47
CA GLN A 210 5.97 1.99 -1.77
C GLN A 210 4.84 2.79 -2.44
N GLY A 211 5.03 4.07 -2.70
CA GLY A 211 4.01 4.94 -3.26
C GLY A 211 2.93 5.33 -2.25
N VAL A 212 1.84 5.90 -2.76
CA VAL A 212 0.73 6.43 -1.97
C VAL A 212 -0.57 5.69 -2.32
N LEU A 213 -1.51 5.64 -1.38
CA LEU A 213 -2.76 4.89 -1.49
C LEU A 213 -3.93 5.79 -1.08
N THR A 214 -5.02 5.81 -1.84
CA THR A 214 -6.24 6.52 -1.43
C THR A 214 -6.94 5.81 -0.27
N ASN A 215 -7.87 6.51 0.38
CA ASN A 215 -8.89 5.81 1.15
C ASN A 215 -9.81 5.01 0.21
N LYS A 216 -10.39 3.91 0.71
CA LYS A 216 -11.45 3.17 0.00
C LYS A 216 -12.74 3.97 0.08
N ILE A 217 -13.30 4.35 -1.07
CA ILE A 217 -14.56 5.11 -1.15
C ILE A 217 -15.55 4.42 -2.07
N LEU A 218 -16.83 4.76 -1.94
CA LEU A 218 -17.91 4.29 -2.80
C LEU A 218 -18.21 5.34 -3.88
N LEU A 219 -18.11 4.95 -5.14
CA LEU A 219 -18.57 5.72 -6.30
C LEU A 219 -20.00 5.33 -6.65
N MET A 220 -20.79 6.30 -7.11
CA MET A 220 -22.19 6.14 -7.45
C MET A 220 -22.42 6.41 -8.94
N PRO A 221 -23.28 5.63 -9.62
CA PRO A 221 -23.44 5.68 -11.07
C PRO A 221 -24.11 6.97 -11.58
N GLU A 222 -24.76 7.75 -10.71
CA GLU A 222 -25.37 9.03 -11.10
C GLU A 222 -24.35 10.18 -11.17
N SER A 223 -23.06 9.88 -11.12
CA SER A 223 -21.99 10.88 -11.11
C SER A 223 -20.81 10.41 -11.93
N GLU A 224 -20.12 11.38 -12.53
CA GLU A 224 -18.85 11.14 -13.21
C GLU A 224 -17.70 11.63 -12.32
N TYR A 225 -16.55 10.98 -12.49
CA TYR A 225 -15.39 11.23 -11.66
C TYR A 225 -14.14 11.41 -12.52
N ILE A 226 -13.16 12.13 -12.00
CA ILE A 226 -11.81 12.16 -12.56
C ILE A 226 -10.79 11.77 -11.50
N ILE A 227 -9.79 10.99 -11.90
CA ILE A 227 -8.56 10.79 -11.13
C ILE A 227 -7.51 11.76 -11.64
N ILE A 228 -6.78 12.39 -10.73
CA ILE A 228 -5.62 13.20 -11.05
C ILE A 228 -4.42 12.63 -10.32
N PHE A 229 -3.36 12.32 -11.06
CA PHE A 229 -2.06 11.92 -10.53
C PHE A 229 -1.12 13.11 -10.57
N SER A 230 -0.53 13.50 -9.44
CA SER A 230 0.33 14.70 -9.38
C SER A 230 1.58 14.46 -8.54
N THR A 231 2.59 15.29 -8.80
CA THR A 231 3.77 15.43 -7.94
C THR A 231 3.71 16.76 -7.18
N TRP A 232 4.48 16.89 -6.10
CA TRP A 232 4.50 18.12 -5.29
C TRP A 232 5.03 19.29 -6.12
N GLU A 233 6.23 19.12 -6.68
CA GLU A 233 6.80 20.03 -7.67
C GLU A 233 6.52 19.52 -9.09
N PRO A 234 6.48 20.38 -10.12
CA PRO A 234 6.38 20.03 -11.54
C PRO A 234 7.51 19.09 -12.04
N SER A 235 7.43 17.80 -11.70
CA SER A 235 8.49 16.82 -11.93
C SER A 235 8.08 15.86 -13.06
N PRO A 236 8.81 15.82 -14.19
CA PRO A 236 8.52 14.86 -15.23
C PRO A 236 8.99 13.45 -14.84
N GLY A 237 8.35 12.43 -15.41
CA GLY A 237 8.77 11.04 -15.23
C GLY A 237 7.62 10.03 -15.31
N PRO A 238 7.94 8.73 -15.39
CA PRO A 238 6.96 7.67 -15.46
C PRO A 238 6.34 7.37 -14.08
N PHE A 239 5.10 6.86 -14.09
CA PHE A 239 4.44 6.29 -12.92
C PHE A 239 3.64 5.04 -13.31
N THR A 240 3.34 4.22 -12.31
CA THR A 240 2.37 3.13 -12.42
C THR A 240 1.28 3.37 -11.38
N ALA A 241 0.02 3.35 -11.81
CA ALA A 241 -1.14 3.37 -10.93
C ALA A 241 -1.88 2.03 -10.98
N PHE A 242 -2.24 1.51 -9.81
CA PHE A 242 -3.07 0.33 -9.63
C PHE A 242 -4.43 0.78 -9.12
N ILE A 243 -5.48 0.54 -9.89
CA ILE A 243 -6.85 0.91 -9.56
C ILE A 243 -7.61 -0.37 -9.25
N TYR A 244 -8.02 -0.52 -7.99
CA TYR A 244 -8.81 -1.66 -7.54
C TYR A 244 -10.28 -1.25 -7.44
N THR A 245 -11.17 -2.02 -8.07
CA THR A 245 -12.61 -1.73 -8.09
C THR A 245 -13.45 -2.97 -7.75
N SER A 246 -14.56 -2.79 -7.04
CA SER A 246 -15.45 -3.92 -6.71
C SER A 246 -16.25 -4.41 -7.91
N ASN A 247 -16.49 -3.55 -8.91
CA ASN A 247 -17.21 -3.84 -10.14
C ASN A 247 -16.47 -3.23 -11.32
N MET A 248 -16.80 -3.65 -12.54
CA MET A 248 -16.20 -3.11 -13.76
C MET A 248 -16.46 -1.60 -13.88
N ILE A 249 -15.44 -0.87 -14.33
CA ILE A 249 -15.51 0.57 -14.59
C ILE A 249 -15.09 0.88 -16.02
N GLU A 250 -15.58 1.99 -16.56
CA GLU A 250 -15.03 2.60 -17.76
C GLU A 250 -14.01 3.65 -17.35
N ILE A 251 -12.85 3.66 -18.00
CA ILE A 251 -11.77 4.61 -17.72
C ILE A 251 -11.17 5.15 -19.01
N GLN A 252 -11.06 6.48 -19.10
CA GLN A 252 -10.56 7.17 -20.29
C GLN A 252 -9.57 8.26 -19.89
N GLU A 253 -8.40 8.31 -20.53
CA GLU A 253 -7.46 9.41 -20.36
C GLU A 253 -8.01 10.70 -20.98
N ILE A 254 -7.91 11.80 -20.23
CA ILE A 254 -8.21 13.14 -20.72
C ILE A 254 -6.90 13.74 -21.23
N CYS A 255 -6.76 13.83 -22.55
CA CYS A 255 -5.58 14.45 -23.16
C CYS A 255 -5.63 15.97 -23.04
N HIS A 256 -4.56 16.55 -22.51
CA HIS A 256 -4.37 18.00 -22.46
C HIS A 256 -3.51 18.45 -23.65
N ASN A 257 -4.03 19.38 -24.44
CA ASN A 257 -3.28 20.07 -25.50
C ASN A 257 -2.44 21.24 -24.95
#